data_AF-A0A6A6SD44-F1
#
_entry.id   AF-A0A6A6SD44-F1
#
_cell.length_a   1.000
_cell.length_b   1.000
_cell.length_c   1.000
_cell.angle_alpha   90.00
_cell.angle_beta   90.00
_cell.angle_gamma   90.00
#
_symmetry.space_group_name_H-M   'P 1'
#
loop_
_entity.id
_entity.type
_entity.pdbx_description
1 polymer ?
#
loop_
_entity_poly.entity_id
_entity_poly.type
_entity_poly.pdbx_seq_one_letter_code
_entity_poly.pdbx_strand_id
1 'polypeptide(L)'
;MRLIIRDDPQTASKYIADYIVERIKAFNPTAARPFVLGLPTGSSPILIYQNLVQRHKAGDISFRDVVTFNMDEYVGIPRDHPESYHSFMYKHFFSHVDVRPENINILNGNAPDLEAECQAYEDKIKGAGGIELFLGGIGPDGHIAFNEPGSSLKSRTRVKTLAYDTILANSRFFGNNLDQVPRMALTVGVETVLDAREVVIIITGAHKALALQKCIEEGINHMWTLSSLQLHPHPLIVIDEDATQELKVKTVKYFKSIENVSSDLGFRQMLPRKRDSFVEDQIVAPFLQNSSLKLAIPQQDLSRAVSPVLGPMSARISDEEANMQAVDLLAEPQLTPMSARVAG
;
A
#
# COMPACT_ATOMS: atom_id res chain seq x y z
N MET A 1 -0.93 -9.47 3.68
CA MET A 1 -0.05 -8.68 2.79
C MET A 1 0.95 -9.59 2.11
N ARG A 2 1.24 -9.34 0.83
CA ARG A 2 2.36 -9.94 0.08
C ARG A 2 3.41 -8.87 -0.17
N LEU A 3 4.68 -9.19 0.07
CA LEU A 3 5.83 -8.37 -0.30
C LEU A 3 6.71 -9.20 -1.23
N ILE A 4 6.90 -8.71 -2.46
CA ILE A 4 7.65 -9.38 -3.51
C ILE A 4 8.92 -8.56 -3.74
N ILE A 5 10.07 -9.22 -3.63
CA ILE A 5 11.38 -8.56 -3.73
C ILE A 5 12.03 -9.02 -5.03
N ARG A 6 12.49 -8.07 -5.83
CA ARG A 6 13.20 -8.30 -7.10
C ARG A 6 14.54 -7.60 -7.09
N ASP A 7 15.42 -8.02 -7.99
CA ASP A 7 16.80 -7.56 -7.99
C ASP A 7 16.89 -6.07 -8.33
N ASP A 8 16.03 -5.58 -9.23
CA ASP A 8 16.12 -4.23 -9.78
C ASP A 8 14.73 -3.64 -10.17
N PRO A 9 14.65 -2.33 -10.48
CA PRO A 9 13.40 -1.71 -10.90
C PRO A 9 12.76 -2.33 -12.14
N GLN A 10 13.55 -2.88 -13.08
CA GLN A 10 13.07 -3.47 -14.32
C GLN A 10 12.33 -4.78 -14.05
N THR A 11 12.92 -5.66 -13.25
CA THR A 11 12.37 -6.95 -12.84
C THR A 11 11.16 -6.78 -11.93
N ALA A 12 11.18 -5.80 -11.01
CA ALA A 12 10.01 -5.41 -10.21
C ALA A 12 8.85 -4.92 -11.10
N SER A 13 9.13 -4.04 -12.06
CA SER A 13 8.12 -3.49 -12.97
C SER A 13 7.54 -4.54 -13.91
N LYS A 14 8.40 -5.43 -14.44
CA LYS A 14 7.97 -6.55 -15.27
C LYS A 14 7.05 -7.49 -14.50
N TYR A 15 7.37 -7.80 -13.25
CA TYR A 15 6.52 -8.64 -12.40
C TYR A 15 5.11 -8.06 -12.25
N ILE A 16 4.99 -6.75 -11.98
CA ILE A 16 3.67 -6.10 -11.90
C ILE A 16 2.94 -6.12 -13.24
N ALA A 17 3.63 -5.83 -14.34
CA ALA A 17 3.00 -5.86 -15.66
C ALA A 17 2.45 -7.26 -16.00
N ASP A 18 3.23 -8.31 -15.73
CA ASP A 18 2.82 -9.69 -15.88
C ASP A 18 1.62 -10.02 -14.98
N TYR A 19 1.65 -9.54 -13.73
CA TYR A 19 0.54 -9.70 -12.78
C TYR A 19 -0.75 -9.03 -13.28
N ILE A 20 -0.68 -7.80 -13.76
CA ILE A 20 -1.84 -7.08 -14.32
C ILE A 20 -2.41 -7.82 -15.53
N VAL A 21 -1.55 -8.30 -16.44
CA VAL A 21 -1.97 -9.09 -17.60
C VAL A 21 -2.67 -10.38 -17.16
N GLU A 22 -2.11 -11.11 -16.20
CA GLU A 22 -2.72 -12.31 -15.64
C GLU A 22 -4.09 -12.01 -15.01
N ARG A 23 -4.20 -10.92 -14.25
CA ARG A 23 -5.45 -10.51 -13.59
C ARG A 23 -6.54 -10.14 -14.59
N ILE A 24 -6.21 -9.37 -15.62
CA ILE A 24 -7.17 -9.03 -16.69
C ILE A 24 -7.60 -10.31 -17.44
N LYS A 25 -6.66 -11.19 -17.82
CA LYS A 25 -6.99 -12.47 -18.49
C LYS A 25 -7.87 -13.37 -17.64
N ALA A 26 -7.54 -13.53 -16.36
CA ALA A 26 -8.29 -14.37 -15.44
C ALA A 26 -9.69 -13.81 -15.16
N PHE A 27 -9.85 -12.49 -15.17
CA PHE A 27 -11.15 -11.83 -15.04
C PHE A 27 -12.02 -11.97 -16.30
N ASN A 28 -11.37 -12.08 -17.47
CA ASN A 28 -11.98 -12.18 -18.80
C ASN A 28 -13.03 -11.09 -19.04
N PRO A 29 -12.60 -9.81 -19.13
CA PRO A 29 -13.53 -8.69 -19.21
C PRO A 29 -14.35 -8.72 -20.50
N THR A 30 -15.54 -8.14 -20.42
CA THR A 30 -16.43 -7.91 -21.56
C THR A 30 -17.02 -6.51 -21.43
N ALA A 31 -17.64 -5.99 -22.49
CA ALA A 31 -18.31 -4.69 -22.43
C ALA A 31 -19.35 -4.57 -21.29
N ALA A 32 -20.04 -5.67 -20.92
CA ALA A 32 -21.02 -5.70 -19.83
C ALA A 32 -20.39 -5.90 -18.44
N ARG A 33 -19.15 -6.39 -18.39
CA ARG A 33 -18.40 -6.61 -17.16
C ARG A 33 -16.94 -6.22 -17.40
N PRO A 34 -16.64 -4.91 -17.43
CA PRO A 34 -15.29 -4.44 -17.70
C PRO A 34 -14.36 -4.71 -16.51
N PHE A 35 -13.06 -4.76 -16.76
CA PHE A 35 -12.05 -4.78 -15.70
C PHE A 35 -11.74 -3.34 -15.30
N VAL A 36 -12.00 -2.97 -14.04
CA VAL A 36 -11.78 -1.61 -13.55
C VAL A 36 -10.40 -1.48 -12.92
N LEU A 37 -9.53 -0.63 -13.49
CA LEU A 37 -8.12 -0.49 -13.15
C LEU A 37 -7.81 0.92 -12.64
N GLY A 38 -7.36 1.02 -11.38
CA GLY A 38 -6.78 2.24 -10.81
C GLY A 38 -5.33 2.41 -11.27
N LEU A 39 -4.93 3.61 -11.71
CA LEU A 39 -3.62 3.87 -12.32
C LEU A 39 -2.90 5.09 -11.69
N PRO A 40 -1.59 4.98 -11.44
CA PRO A 40 -0.79 6.09 -10.94
C PRO A 40 -0.01 6.82 -12.04
N THR A 41 0.53 7.98 -11.71
CA THR A 41 1.51 8.69 -12.53
C THR A 41 2.89 8.68 -11.86
N GLY A 42 3.84 9.48 -12.37
CA GLY A 42 5.19 9.59 -11.84
C GLY A 42 6.19 8.61 -12.45
N SER A 43 7.42 8.60 -11.95
CA SER A 43 8.51 7.84 -12.56
C SER A 43 8.40 6.33 -12.34
N SER A 44 7.91 5.89 -11.17
CA SER A 44 7.83 4.47 -10.80
C SER A 44 7.00 3.61 -11.77
N PRO A 45 5.79 4.03 -12.23
CA PRO A 45 5.00 3.19 -13.14
C PRO A 45 5.43 3.22 -14.60
N ILE A 46 6.37 4.07 -15.02
CA ILE A 46 6.76 4.20 -16.46
C ILE A 46 7.20 2.86 -17.04
N LEU A 47 8.06 2.12 -16.33
CA LEU A 47 8.54 0.82 -16.78
C LEU A 47 7.40 -0.21 -16.84
N ILE A 48 6.41 -0.12 -15.94
CA ILE A 48 5.23 -0.99 -15.97
C ILE A 48 4.42 -0.71 -17.23
N TYR A 49 4.16 0.57 -17.55
CA TYR A 49 3.44 0.95 -18.77
C TYR A 49 4.17 0.50 -20.03
N GLN A 50 5.50 0.63 -20.08
CA GLN A 50 6.29 0.13 -21.21
C GLN A 50 6.12 -1.38 -21.41
N ASN A 51 6.15 -2.17 -20.33
CA ASN A 51 5.91 -3.61 -20.41
C ASN A 51 4.47 -3.93 -20.86
N LEU A 52 3.46 -3.25 -20.31
CA LEU A 52 2.06 -3.44 -20.72
C LEU A 52 1.82 -3.11 -22.20
N VAL A 53 2.44 -2.03 -22.70
CA VAL A 53 2.41 -1.65 -24.12
C VAL A 53 3.07 -2.71 -24.98
N GLN A 54 4.23 -3.25 -24.57
CA GLN A 54 4.91 -4.33 -25.30
C GLN A 54 4.04 -5.58 -25.37
N ARG A 55 3.42 -5.99 -24.25
CA ARG A 55 2.48 -7.12 -24.18
C ARG A 55 1.29 -6.91 -25.10
N HIS A 56 0.72 -5.71 -25.13
CA HIS A 56 -0.39 -5.41 -26.03
C HIS A 56 0.03 -5.50 -27.50
N LYS A 57 1.15 -4.88 -27.88
CA LYS A 57 1.70 -4.92 -29.25
C LYS A 57 2.04 -6.34 -29.71
N ALA A 58 2.41 -7.23 -28.79
CA ALA A 58 2.62 -8.65 -29.06
C ALA A 58 1.32 -9.46 -29.23
N GLY A 59 0.16 -8.85 -28.98
CA GLY A 59 -1.15 -9.54 -29.01
C GLY A 59 -1.46 -10.33 -27.74
N ASP A 60 -0.65 -10.19 -26.68
CA ASP A 60 -0.85 -10.93 -25.43
C ASP A 60 -2.07 -10.44 -24.65
N ILE A 61 -2.44 -9.17 -24.77
CA ILE A 61 -3.50 -8.54 -23.96
C ILE A 61 -4.24 -7.45 -24.75
N SER A 62 -5.52 -7.24 -24.44
CA SER A 62 -6.35 -6.14 -24.92
C SER A 62 -6.88 -5.34 -23.74
N PHE A 63 -6.97 -4.03 -23.90
CA PHE A 63 -7.51 -3.06 -22.96
C PHE A 63 -8.88 -2.52 -23.41
N ARG A 64 -9.47 -3.08 -24.47
CA ARG A 64 -10.76 -2.61 -25.04
C ARG A 64 -11.91 -2.63 -24.02
N ASP A 65 -11.93 -3.63 -23.15
CA ASP A 65 -12.94 -3.79 -22.08
C ASP A 65 -12.35 -3.51 -20.68
N VAL A 66 -11.32 -2.67 -20.63
CA VAL A 66 -10.78 -2.11 -19.39
C VAL A 66 -11.33 -0.69 -19.21
N VAL A 67 -11.71 -0.35 -17.98
CA VAL A 67 -12.08 1.00 -17.55
C VAL A 67 -11.03 1.50 -16.57
N THR A 68 -10.44 2.66 -16.81
CA THR A 68 -9.33 3.17 -16.00
C THR A 68 -9.74 4.36 -15.15
N PHE A 69 -9.18 4.46 -13.94
CA PHE A 69 -9.32 5.60 -13.05
C PHE A 69 -7.94 6.04 -12.56
N ASN A 70 -7.54 7.27 -12.88
CA ASN A 70 -6.29 7.84 -12.38
C ASN A 70 -6.44 8.41 -10.96
N MET A 71 -5.34 8.38 -10.20
CA MET A 71 -5.33 8.83 -8.81
C MET A 71 -5.57 10.32 -8.64
N ASP A 72 -5.11 11.15 -9.56
CA ASP A 72 -4.98 12.59 -9.34
C ASP A 72 -4.84 13.38 -10.64
N GLU A 73 -5.01 14.70 -10.53
CA GLU A 73 -4.65 15.71 -11.53
C GLU A 73 -4.41 17.06 -10.85
N TYR A 74 -3.49 17.87 -11.38
CA TYR A 74 -3.26 19.21 -10.88
C TYR A 74 -4.44 20.15 -11.16
N VAL A 75 -4.74 21.04 -10.21
CA VAL A 75 -5.76 22.06 -10.38
C VAL A 75 -5.19 23.25 -11.17
N GLY A 76 -5.93 23.71 -12.18
CA GLY A 76 -5.59 24.90 -12.95
C GLY A 76 -4.50 24.72 -14.02
N ILE A 77 -3.99 23.49 -14.22
CA ILE A 77 -3.05 23.20 -15.31
C ILE A 77 -3.83 22.93 -16.60
N PRO A 78 -3.44 23.49 -17.77
CA PRO A 78 -4.07 23.13 -19.04
C PRO A 78 -3.99 21.62 -19.28
N ARG A 79 -5.08 21.03 -19.79
CA ARG A 79 -5.19 19.58 -20.01
C ARG A 79 -4.15 19.04 -20.98
N ASP A 80 -3.74 19.85 -21.95
CA ASP A 80 -2.73 19.56 -22.96
C ASP A 80 -1.32 19.99 -22.53
N HIS A 81 -1.16 20.56 -21.34
CA HIS A 81 0.15 20.90 -20.81
C HIS A 81 1.02 19.64 -20.71
N PRO A 82 2.31 19.67 -21.11
CA PRO A 82 3.17 18.48 -21.11
C PRO A 82 3.28 17.76 -19.76
N GLU A 83 3.22 18.53 -18.67
CA GLU A 83 3.32 18.03 -17.29
C GLU A 83 1.97 17.77 -16.62
N SER A 84 0.84 17.91 -17.34
CA SER A 84 -0.45 17.44 -16.81
C SER A 84 -0.47 15.91 -16.74
N TYR A 85 -1.25 15.36 -15.83
CA TYR A 85 -1.39 13.91 -15.71
C TYR A 85 -2.23 13.31 -16.86
N HIS A 86 -3.11 14.10 -17.48
CA HIS A 86 -3.67 13.80 -18.81
C HIS A 86 -2.55 13.54 -19.83
N SER A 87 -1.66 14.51 -20.07
CA SER A 87 -0.56 14.35 -21.03
C SER A 87 0.39 13.20 -20.69
N PHE A 88 0.71 13.03 -19.40
CA PHE A 88 1.53 11.90 -18.93
C PHE A 88 0.93 10.55 -19.33
N MET A 89 -0.36 10.34 -19.04
CA MET A 89 -1.00 9.05 -19.30
C MET A 89 -1.14 8.76 -20.79
N TYR A 90 -1.45 9.76 -21.62
CA TYR A 90 -1.48 9.59 -23.08
C TYR A 90 -0.10 9.33 -23.66
N LYS A 91 0.94 10.02 -23.18
CA LYS A 91 2.32 9.83 -23.61
C LYS A 91 2.84 8.44 -23.30
N HIS A 92 2.59 7.94 -22.09
CA HIS A 92 3.21 6.71 -21.60
C HIS A 92 2.37 5.46 -21.81
N PHE A 93 1.04 5.58 -21.94
CA PHE A 93 0.16 4.41 -21.95
C PHE A 93 -0.99 4.49 -22.95
N PHE A 94 -1.94 5.42 -22.79
CA PHE A 94 -3.23 5.36 -23.49
C PHE A 94 -3.13 5.49 -25.02
N SER A 95 -2.13 6.20 -25.55
CA SER A 95 -1.95 6.30 -27.02
C SER A 95 -1.34 5.05 -27.65
N HIS A 96 -0.92 4.07 -26.85
CA HIS A 96 -0.17 2.90 -27.30
C HIS A 96 -0.94 1.59 -27.08
N VAL A 97 -2.17 1.65 -26.57
CA VAL A 97 -3.04 0.51 -26.32
C VAL A 97 -4.45 0.74 -26.85
N ASP A 98 -5.24 -0.33 -26.97
CA ASP A 98 -6.61 -0.31 -27.52
C ASP A 98 -7.70 0.02 -26.48
N VAL A 99 -7.35 0.75 -25.42
CA VAL A 99 -8.34 1.25 -24.45
C VAL A 99 -9.26 2.27 -25.12
N ARG A 100 -10.56 2.18 -24.85
CA ARG A 100 -11.55 3.08 -25.44
C ARG A 100 -11.52 4.45 -24.74
N PRO A 101 -11.54 5.57 -25.47
CA PRO A 101 -11.49 6.90 -24.85
C PRO A 101 -12.57 7.15 -23.80
N GLU A 102 -13.79 6.63 -23.99
CA GLU A 102 -14.90 6.75 -23.05
C GLU A 102 -14.68 5.97 -21.73
N ASN A 103 -13.76 5.01 -21.74
CA ASN A 103 -13.38 4.20 -20.59
C ASN A 103 -12.23 4.81 -19.78
N ILE A 104 -11.65 5.92 -20.23
CA ILE A 104 -10.56 6.62 -19.53
C ILE A 104 -11.13 7.68 -18.59
N ASN A 105 -10.81 7.59 -17.31
CA ASN A 105 -11.26 8.53 -16.29
C ASN A 105 -10.08 9.17 -15.57
N ILE A 106 -9.92 10.47 -15.74
CA ILE A 106 -8.93 11.30 -15.03
C ILE A 106 -9.68 12.51 -14.49
N LEU A 107 -9.41 12.87 -13.25
CA LEU A 107 -10.01 14.04 -12.59
C LEU A 107 -9.84 15.30 -13.45
N ASN A 108 -10.89 16.12 -13.53
CA ASN A 108 -10.83 17.41 -14.21
C ASN A 108 -10.38 18.52 -13.26
N GLY A 109 -9.06 18.75 -13.19
CA GLY A 109 -8.48 19.84 -12.39
C GLY A 109 -8.86 21.26 -12.83
N ASN A 110 -9.60 21.43 -13.95
CA ASN A 110 -10.13 22.71 -14.42
C ASN A 110 -11.66 22.78 -14.35
N ALA A 111 -12.30 21.87 -13.61
CA ALA A 111 -13.74 21.94 -13.38
C ALA A 111 -14.12 23.26 -12.67
N PRO A 112 -15.27 23.86 -13.01
CA PRO A 112 -15.72 25.09 -12.36
C PRO A 112 -16.04 24.87 -10.87
N ASP A 113 -16.52 23.67 -10.53
CA ASP A 113 -16.73 23.22 -9.16
C ASP A 113 -15.90 21.95 -8.93
N LEU A 114 -14.82 22.12 -8.18
CA LEU A 114 -13.84 21.06 -7.91
C LEU A 114 -14.38 20.01 -6.92
N GLU A 115 -15.25 20.41 -5.98
CA GLU A 115 -15.85 19.48 -5.02
C GLU A 115 -16.90 18.59 -5.71
N ALA A 116 -17.72 19.19 -6.58
CA ALA A 116 -18.66 18.45 -7.40
C ALA A 116 -17.95 17.47 -8.35
N GLU A 117 -16.81 17.85 -8.93
CA GLU A 117 -15.97 16.94 -9.74
C GLU A 117 -15.48 15.75 -8.92
N CYS A 118 -14.99 15.97 -7.69
CA CYS A 118 -14.55 14.90 -6.80
C CYS A 118 -15.69 13.93 -6.44
N GLN A 119 -16.88 14.44 -6.13
CA GLN A 119 -18.05 13.61 -5.84
C GLN A 119 -18.49 12.81 -7.08
N ALA A 120 -18.55 13.45 -8.25
CA ALA A 120 -18.87 12.77 -9.50
C ALA A 120 -17.87 11.68 -9.84
N TYR A 121 -16.59 11.86 -9.51
CA TYR A 121 -15.54 10.86 -9.71
C TYR A 121 -15.78 9.61 -8.85
N GLU A 122 -16.13 9.78 -7.57
CA GLU A 122 -16.50 8.70 -6.66
C GLU A 122 -17.76 7.95 -7.14
N ASP A 123 -18.77 8.69 -7.57
CA ASP A 123 -20.01 8.12 -8.11
C ASP A 123 -19.73 7.32 -9.40
N LYS A 124 -18.78 7.76 -10.23
CA LYS A 124 -18.36 7.05 -11.43
C LYS A 124 -17.60 5.76 -11.10
N ILE A 125 -16.73 5.77 -10.09
CA ILE A 125 -16.07 4.54 -9.59
C ILE A 125 -17.13 3.55 -9.10
N LYS A 126 -18.09 4.01 -8.30
CA LYS A 126 -19.19 3.19 -7.79
C LYS A 126 -20.07 2.65 -8.92
N GLY A 127 -20.41 3.49 -9.90
CA GLY A 127 -21.18 3.11 -11.09
C GLY A 127 -20.48 2.07 -11.97
N ALA A 128 -19.15 2.02 -11.95
CA ALA A 128 -18.36 0.98 -12.61
C ALA A 128 -18.27 -0.33 -11.83
N GLY A 129 -18.84 -0.42 -10.61
CA GLY A 129 -18.79 -1.62 -9.76
C GLY A 129 -17.58 -1.67 -8.80
N GLY A 130 -16.91 -0.53 -8.60
CA GLY A 130 -15.69 -0.43 -7.81
C GLY A 130 -14.43 -0.83 -8.59
N ILE A 131 -13.26 -0.58 -7.99
CA ILE A 131 -11.97 -0.86 -8.62
C ILE A 131 -11.58 -2.32 -8.38
N GLU A 132 -11.28 -3.07 -9.44
CA GLU A 132 -10.85 -4.47 -9.35
C GLU A 132 -9.38 -4.57 -8.92
N LEU A 133 -8.53 -3.71 -9.47
CA LEU A 133 -7.12 -3.60 -9.10
C LEU A 133 -6.70 -2.14 -9.11
N PHE A 134 -6.13 -1.67 -8.01
CA PHE A 134 -5.57 -0.32 -7.90
C PHE A 134 -4.04 -0.41 -7.91
N LEU A 135 -3.41 0.05 -8.99
CA LEU A 135 -1.97 0.22 -9.04
C LEU A 135 -1.59 1.57 -8.43
N GLY A 136 -0.67 1.57 -7.47
CA GLY A 136 -0.17 2.76 -6.80
C GLY A 136 1.36 2.78 -6.71
N GLY A 137 1.88 3.94 -6.37
CA GLY A 137 3.26 4.12 -5.93
C GLY A 137 3.29 4.79 -4.56
N ILE A 138 4.49 5.01 -4.03
CA ILE A 138 4.69 5.70 -2.75
C ILE A 138 5.59 6.93 -2.92
N GLY A 139 5.29 8.01 -2.20
CA GLY A 139 6.21 9.12 -1.98
C GLY A 139 7.37 8.76 -1.02
N PRO A 140 8.46 9.55 -0.98
CA PRO A 140 9.53 9.35 0.01
C PRO A 140 9.09 9.63 1.46
N ASP A 141 7.97 10.32 1.64
CA ASP A 141 7.25 10.61 2.89
C ASP A 141 6.12 9.60 3.18
N GLY A 142 5.98 8.54 2.38
CA GLY A 142 4.93 7.53 2.56
C GLY A 142 3.56 7.87 1.99
N HIS A 143 3.42 8.96 1.23
CA HIS A 143 2.13 9.29 0.63
C HIS A 143 1.71 8.31 -0.47
N ILE A 144 0.41 8.08 -0.59
CA ILE A 144 -0.23 7.49 -1.76
C ILE A 144 -1.06 8.55 -2.49
N ALA A 145 -0.92 8.67 -3.82
CA ALA A 145 -1.45 9.80 -4.57
C ALA A 145 -1.01 11.14 -3.94
N PHE A 146 -1.85 12.17 -3.91
CA PHE A 146 -1.59 13.38 -3.11
C PHE A 146 -2.11 13.28 -1.65
N ASN A 147 -2.26 12.07 -1.09
CA ASN A 147 -2.57 11.91 0.33
C ASN A 147 -1.32 12.08 1.20
N GLU A 148 -0.90 13.34 1.28
CA GLU A 148 0.27 13.79 2.04
C GLU A 148 0.15 13.50 3.54
N PRO A 149 1.29 13.49 4.29
CA PRO A 149 1.31 13.30 5.73
C PRO A 149 0.28 14.18 6.46
N GLY A 150 -0.51 13.56 7.34
CA GLY A 150 -1.61 14.19 8.07
C GLY A 150 -2.97 14.02 7.39
N SER A 151 -3.04 13.50 6.16
CA SER A 151 -4.30 13.18 5.50
C SER A 151 -5.10 12.12 6.26
N SER A 152 -6.42 12.31 6.38
CA SER A 152 -7.29 11.30 6.99
C SER A 152 -7.16 9.96 6.28
N LEU A 153 -6.98 8.87 7.04
CA LEU A 153 -6.94 7.52 6.49
C LEU A 153 -8.31 7.05 5.96
N LYS A 154 -9.40 7.74 6.35
CA LYS A 154 -10.76 7.54 5.81
C LYS A 154 -11.14 8.58 4.76
N SER A 155 -10.15 9.29 4.19
CA SER A 155 -10.43 10.33 3.20
C SER A 155 -11.04 9.77 1.93
N ARG A 156 -11.90 10.58 1.30
CA ARG A 156 -12.42 10.38 -0.06
C ARG A 156 -11.71 11.30 -1.05
N THR A 157 -12.09 11.18 -2.32
CA THR A 157 -11.64 12.07 -3.39
C THR A 157 -11.93 13.53 -3.03
N ARG A 158 -10.91 14.39 -3.13
CA ARG A 158 -11.01 15.79 -2.67
C ARG A 158 -9.96 16.69 -3.33
N VAL A 159 -10.15 18.00 -3.16
CA VAL A 159 -9.12 19.01 -3.38
C VAL A 159 -8.06 18.90 -2.28
N LYS A 160 -6.79 18.93 -2.67
CA LYS A 160 -5.65 18.93 -1.76
C LYS A 160 -4.66 20.02 -2.13
N THR A 161 -4.28 20.85 -1.16
CA THR A 161 -3.13 21.76 -1.26
C THR A 161 -1.85 20.93 -1.15
N LEU A 162 -0.91 21.16 -2.07
CA LEU A 162 0.38 20.47 -2.07
C LEU A 162 1.29 21.05 -0.99
N ALA A 163 1.96 20.17 -0.24
CA ALA A 163 2.99 20.52 0.70
C ALA A 163 4.24 21.06 -0.01
N TYR A 164 5.06 21.79 0.74
CA TYR A 164 6.29 22.39 0.22
C TYR A 164 7.24 21.33 -0.37
N ASP A 165 7.40 20.18 0.29
CA ASP A 165 8.27 19.10 -0.18
C ASP A 165 7.80 18.52 -1.52
N THR A 166 6.48 18.41 -1.72
CA THR A 166 5.87 17.98 -3.00
C THR A 166 6.13 19.01 -4.09
N ILE A 167 5.96 20.30 -3.80
CA ILE A 167 6.26 21.39 -4.73
C ILE A 167 7.75 21.36 -5.12
N LEU A 168 8.64 21.20 -4.14
CA LEU A 168 10.08 21.11 -4.36
C LEU A 168 10.45 19.91 -5.23
N ALA A 169 9.91 18.72 -4.93
CA ALA A 169 10.16 17.50 -5.68
C ALA A 169 9.64 17.58 -7.12
N ASN A 170 8.50 18.24 -7.33
CA ASN A 170 7.87 18.35 -8.65
C ASN A 170 8.43 19.52 -9.48
N SER A 171 9.10 20.49 -8.86
CA SER A 171 9.70 21.64 -9.57
C SER A 171 10.63 21.23 -10.72
N ARG A 172 11.28 20.06 -10.63
CA ARG A 172 12.12 19.49 -11.69
C ARG A 172 11.39 19.31 -13.04
N PHE A 173 10.07 19.13 -13.00
CA PHE A 173 9.22 19.01 -14.18
C PHE A 173 8.81 20.39 -14.74
N PHE A 174 8.82 21.42 -13.89
CA PHE A 174 8.44 22.79 -14.22
C PHE A 174 9.68 23.71 -14.35
N GLY A 175 10.74 23.20 -14.98
CA GLY A 175 11.96 23.97 -15.24
C GLY A 175 12.72 24.39 -13.97
N ASN A 176 12.57 23.66 -12.87
CA ASN A 176 13.08 24.00 -11.53
C ASN A 176 12.53 25.33 -10.98
N ASN A 177 11.35 25.75 -11.45
CA ASN A 177 10.67 26.95 -10.95
C ASN A 177 9.48 26.57 -10.07
N LEU A 178 9.58 26.85 -8.77
CA LEU A 178 8.55 26.56 -7.77
C LEU A 178 7.23 27.29 -8.07
N ASP A 179 7.28 28.49 -8.65
CA ASP A 179 6.08 29.29 -8.94
C ASP A 179 5.25 28.74 -10.10
N GLN A 180 5.84 27.87 -10.93
CA GLN A 180 5.15 27.20 -12.02
C GLN A 180 4.47 25.90 -11.60
N VAL A 181 4.77 25.38 -10.40
CA VAL A 181 4.14 24.16 -9.89
C VAL A 181 2.74 24.51 -9.40
N PRO A 182 1.69 23.80 -9.87
CA PRO A 182 0.33 23.99 -9.35
C PRO A 182 0.30 23.79 -7.84
N ARG A 183 -0.41 24.67 -7.12
CA ARG A 183 -0.46 24.65 -5.65
C ARG A 183 -1.49 23.69 -5.08
N MET A 184 -2.39 23.20 -5.92
CA MET A 184 -3.46 22.28 -5.55
C MET A 184 -3.59 21.16 -6.58
N ALA A 185 -4.13 20.03 -6.14
CA ALA A 185 -4.49 18.90 -6.97
C ALA A 185 -5.86 18.35 -6.54
N LEU A 186 -6.54 17.71 -7.47
CA LEU A 186 -7.61 16.76 -7.14
C LEU A 186 -6.96 15.41 -6.96
N THR A 187 -7.37 14.66 -5.94
CA THR A 187 -6.79 13.35 -5.64
C THR A 187 -7.83 12.43 -5.04
N VAL A 188 -7.77 11.15 -5.40
CA VAL A 188 -8.51 10.08 -4.71
C VAL A 188 -8.09 10.02 -3.24
N GLY A 189 -9.03 9.65 -2.38
CA GLY A 189 -8.77 9.50 -0.96
C GLY A 189 -8.05 8.19 -0.63
N VAL A 190 -7.52 8.10 0.60
CA VAL A 190 -6.95 6.85 1.12
C VAL A 190 -7.99 5.74 1.12
N GLU A 191 -9.22 6.02 1.60
CA GLU A 191 -10.30 5.04 1.61
C GLU A 191 -10.73 4.67 0.18
N THR A 192 -10.71 5.62 -0.75
CA THR A 192 -11.02 5.36 -2.18
C THR A 192 -10.08 4.31 -2.76
N VAL A 193 -8.79 4.32 -2.38
CA VAL A 193 -7.84 3.28 -2.78
C VAL A 193 -8.11 1.96 -2.05
N LEU A 194 -8.37 2.02 -0.74
CA LEU A 194 -8.62 0.83 0.08
C LEU A 194 -9.95 0.12 -0.24
N ASP A 195 -10.89 0.81 -0.88
CA ASP A 195 -12.13 0.22 -1.41
C ASP A 195 -11.91 -0.69 -2.62
N ALA A 196 -10.73 -0.65 -3.24
CA ALA A 196 -10.39 -1.55 -4.33
C ALA A 196 -10.40 -3.02 -3.86
N ARG A 197 -10.69 -3.96 -4.76
CA ARG A 197 -10.64 -5.40 -4.41
C ARG A 197 -9.21 -5.87 -4.19
N GLU A 198 -8.28 -5.24 -4.88
CA GLU A 198 -6.85 -5.50 -4.80
C GLU A 198 -6.07 -4.18 -4.93
N VAL A 199 -5.02 -4.02 -4.12
CA VAL A 199 -4.13 -2.86 -4.19
C VAL A 199 -2.71 -3.36 -4.43
N VAL A 200 -2.10 -2.91 -5.53
CA VAL A 200 -0.74 -3.26 -5.95
C VAL A 200 0.13 -2.03 -5.87
N ILE A 201 1.24 -2.08 -5.13
CA ILE A 201 2.15 -0.94 -4.96
C ILE A 201 3.53 -1.28 -5.51
N ILE A 202 4.08 -0.37 -6.32
CA ILE A 202 5.48 -0.39 -6.75
C ILE A 202 6.33 0.55 -5.89
N ILE A 203 7.45 0.05 -5.35
CA ILE A 203 8.40 0.86 -4.57
C ILE A 203 9.81 0.50 -4.99
N THR A 204 10.52 1.43 -5.64
CA THR A 204 11.87 1.19 -6.16
C THR A 204 12.85 2.28 -5.74
N GLY A 205 14.08 1.85 -5.43
CA GLY A 205 15.22 2.67 -5.08
C GLY A 205 15.35 3.00 -3.60
N ALA A 206 16.60 3.19 -3.16
CA ALA A 206 16.97 3.43 -1.76
C ALA A 206 16.29 4.65 -1.12
N HIS A 207 16.03 5.70 -1.92
CA HIS A 207 15.32 6.91 -1.49
C HIS A 207 13.87 6.67 -1.01
N LYS A 208 13.33 5.46 -1.17
CA LYS A 208 12.01 5.05 -0.66
C LYS A 208 12.07 4.03 0.48
N ALA A 209 13.27 3.59 0.87
CA ALA A 209 13.44 2.52 1.87
C ALA A 209 12.84 2.90 3.24
N LEU A 210 13.06 4.14 3.68
CA LEU A 210 12.47 4.64 4.93
C LEU A 210 10.94 4.59 4.88
N ALA A 211 10.34 5.11 3.81
CA ALA A 211 8.89 5.10 3.66
C ALA A 211 8.31 3.68 3.66
N LEU A 212 9.00 2.73 3.00
CA LEU A 212 8.63 1.32 3.03
C LEU A 212 8.64 0.77 4.46
N GLN A 213 9.74 0.95 5.20
CA GLN A 213 9.87 0.50 6.59
C GLN A 213 8.72 1.04 7.46
N LYS A 214 8.48 2.35 7.37
CA LYS A 214 7.40 3.03 8.11
C LYS A 214 6.02 2.47 7.78
N CYS A 215 5.79 2.06 6.53
CA CYS A 215 4.48 1.56 6.11
C CYS A 215 4.24 0.08 6.42
N ILE A 216 5.29 -0.75 6.54
CA ILE A 216 5.12 -2.20 6.70
C ILE A 216 5.61 -2.77 8.03
N GLU A 217 6.56 -2.12 8.71
CA GLU A 217 7.10 -2.59 9.99
C GLU A 217 6.59 -1.80 11.20
N GLU A 218 6.17 -0.55 10.99
CA GLU A 218 5.57 0.28 12.04
C GLU A 218 4.03 0.19 12.03
N GLY A 219 3.39 0.86 12.99
CA GLY A 219 1.94 0.89 13.10
C GLY A 219 1.29 1.82 12.07
N ILE A 220 -0.01 1.62 11.86
CA ILE A 220 -0.85 2.47 11.02
C ILE A 220 -0.79 3.91 11.52
N ASN A 221 -0.38 4.83 10.66
CA ASN A 221 -0.14 6.22 10.99
C ASN A 221 -0.47 7.13 9.80
N HIS A 222 -1.29 8.16 10.02
CA HIS A 222 -1.66 9.13 8.98
C HIS A 222 -0.50 10.02 8.49
N MET A 223 0.65 10.01 9.17
CA MET A 223 1.88 10.61 8.69
C MET A 223 2.57 9.78 7.60
N TRP A 224 2.22 8.51 7.48
CA TRP A 224 2.70 7.57 6.46
C TRP A 224 1.47 6.90 5.85
N THR A 225 0.74 7.61 4.98
CA THR A 225 -0.65 7.23 4.62
C THR A 225 -0.74 5.84 3.97
N LEU A 226 0.30 5.37 3.29
CA LEU A 226 0.35 4.00 2.76
C LEU A 226 0.38 2.92 3.88
N SER A 227 0.73 3.24 5.13
CA SER A 227 0.60 2.30 6.27
C SER A 227 -0.83 1.78 6.47
N SER A 228 -1.83 2.52 5.99
CA SER A 228 -3.23 2.08 5.98
C SER A 228 -3.46 0.79 5.17
N LEU A 229 -2.56 0.46 4.24
CA LEU A 229 -2.57 -0.78 3.46
C LEU A 229 -2.49 -2.04 4.33
N GLN A 230 -2.01 -1.92 5.58
CA GLN A 230 -2.05 -3.01 6.57
C GLN A 230 -3.49 -3.46 6.90
N LEU A 231 -4.49 -2.59 6.69
CA LEU A 231 -5.91 -2.90 6.88
C LEU A 231 -6.56 -3.56 5.65
N HIS A 232 -5.89 -3.49 4.49
CA HIS A 232 -6.45 -3.99 3.24
C HIS A 232 -6.41 -5.53 3.18
N PRO A 233 -7.48 -6.21 2.71
CA PRO A 233 -7.52 -7.68 2.68
C PRO A 233 -6.57 -8.29 1.64
N HIS A 234 -6.31 -7.58 0.53
CA HIS A 234 -5.48 -8.07 -0.57
C HIS A 234 -4.42 -7.05 -1.04
N PRO A 235 -3.43 -6.72 -0.20
CA PRO A 235 -2.35 -5.83 -0.58
C PRO A 235 -1.15 -6.61 -1.12
N LEU A 236 -0.66 -6.19 -2.29
CA LEU A 236 0.56 -6.66 -2.93
C LEU A 236 1.53 -5.50 -3.05
N ILE A 237 2.70 -5.61 -2.43
CA ILE A 237 3.79 -4.65 -2.57
C ILE A 237 4.91 -5.35 -3.34
N VAL A 238 5.40 -4.71 -4.40
CA VAL A 238 6.54 -5.21 -5.19
C VAL A 238 7.64 -4.17 -5.13
N ILE A 239 8.83 -4.62 -4.77
CA ILE A 239 9.98 -3.76 -4.50
C ILE A 239 11.25 -4.26 -5.18
N ASP A 240 12.22 -3.38 -5.36
CA ASP A 240 13.60 -3.77 -5.66
C ASP A 240 14.42 -3.99 -4.38
N GLU A 241 15.63 -4.56 -4.51
CA GLU A 241 16.53 -4.78 -3.38
C GLU A 241 16.92 -3.46 -2.69
N ASP A 242 17.12 -2.38 -3.44
CA ASP A 242 17.50 -1.08 -2.89
C ASP A 242 16.42 -0.50 -1.95
N ALA A 243 15.14 -0.72 -2.22
CA ALA A 243 14.06 -0.29 -1.33
C ALA A 243 14.05 -1.06 0.01
N THR A 244 14.80 -2.17 0.16
CA THR A 244 14.85 -2.95 1.40
C THR A 244 15.83 -2.41 2.45
N GLN A 245 16.63 -1.39 2.13
CA GLN A 245 17.78 -0.98 2.96
C GLN A 245 17.46 -0.63 4.42
N GLU A 246 16.25 -0.13 4.69
CA GLU A 246 15.78 0.21 6.04
C GLU A 246 14.97 -0.92 6.71
N LEU A 247 14.70 -2.01 6.02
CA LEU A 247 13.95 -3.15 6.56
C LEU A 247 14.82 -4.02 7.46
N LYS A 248 14.18 -4.68 8.44
CA LYS A 248 14.86 -5.71 9.22
C LYS A 248 15.18 -6.90 8.33
N VAL A 249 16.38 -7.46 8.51
CA VAL A 249 16.82 -8.69 7.84
C VAL A 249 15.80 -9.83 8.00
N LYS A 250 15.16 -9.93 9.17
CA LYS A 250 14.12 -10.93 9.45
C LYS A 250 12.89 -10.75 8.55
N THR A 251 12.47 -9.51 8.31
CA THR A 251 11.33 -9.17 7.44
C THR A 251 11.61 -9.59 6.00
N VAL A 252 12.78 -9.23 5.47
CA VAL A 252 13.22 -9.60 4.13
C VAL A 252 13.27 -11.12 3.95
N LYS A 253 13.92 -11.83 4.89
CA LYS A 253 14.01 -13.31 4.86
C LYS A 253 12.64 -13.97 4.94
N TYR A 254 11.73 -13.45 5.77
CA TYR A 254 10.38 -13.97 5.91
C TYR A 254 9.60 -13.92 4.59
N PHE A 255 9.58 -12.77 3.91
CA PHE A 255 8.83 -12.62 2.67
C PHE A 255 9.45 -13.38 1.49
N LYS A 256 10.79 -13.40 1.37
CA LYS A 256 11.47 -14.26 0.38
C LYS A 256 11.12 -15.74 0.58
N SER A 257 11.10 -16.20 1.83
CA SER A 257 10.75 -17.58 2.16
C SER A 257 9.30 -17.92 1.79
N ILE A 258 8.34 -17.03 2.06
CA ILE A 258 6.92 -17.25 1.74
C ILE A 258 6.71 -17.31 0.24
N GLU A 259 7.36 -16.42 -0.52
CA GLU A 259 7.26 -16.41 -1.97
C GLU A 259 7.78 -17.71 -2.59
N ASN A 260 8.94 -18.19 -2.14
CA ASN A 260 9.53 -19.45 -2.61
C ASN A 260 8.59 -20.62 -2.36
N VAL A 261 8.09 -20.77 -1.12
CA VAL A 261 7.16 -21.85 -0.76
C VAL A 261 5.86 -21.75 -1.59
N SER A 262 5.32 -20.55 -1.77
CA SER A 262 4.11 -20.35 -2.57
C SER A 262 4.35 -20.74 -4.04
N SER A 263 5.52 -20.42 -4.59
CA SER A 263 5.91 -20.76 -5.95
C SER A 263 6.11 -22.26 -6.13
N ASP A 264 6.81 -22.92 -5.20
CA ASP A 264 7.09 -24.36 -5.22
C ASP A 264 5.80 -25.20 -5.14
N LEU A 265 4.84 -24.74 -4.32
CA LEU A 265 3.54 -25.40 -4.16
C LEU A 265 2.52 -25.02 -5.25
N GLY A 266 2.87 -24.10 -6.16
CA GLY A 266 1.94 -23.54 -7.13
C GLY A 266 0.75 -22.81 -6.48
N PHE A 267 0.86 -22.42 -5.21
CA PHE A 267 -0.20 -21.74 -4.49
C PHE A 267 -0.22 -20.26 -4.87
N ARG A 268 -1.35 -19.82 -5.42
CA ARG A 268 -1.63 -18.40 -5.67
C ARG A 268 -2.83 -17.98 -4.81
N GLN A 269 -2.70 -16.86 -4.11
CA GLN A 269 -3.81 -16.28 -3.37
C GLN A 269 -4.95 -16.01 -4.36
N MET A 270 -6.05 -16.76 -4.22
CA MET A 270 -7.25 -16.53 -5.00
C MET A 270 -8.02 -15.35 -4.41
N LEU A 271 -8.32 -14.35 -5.22
CA LEU A 271 -9.21 -13.27 -4.79
C LEU A 271 -10.66 -13.79 -4.73
N PRO A 272 -11.45 -13.37 -3.72
CA PRO A 272 -12.85 -13.74 -3.63
C PRO A 272 -13.61 -13.27 -4.87
N ARG A 273 -14.22 -14.21 -5.61
CA ARG A 273 -14.99 -13.94 -6.84
C ARG A 273 -16.32 -13.19 -6.61
N LYS A 274 -16.76 -13.03 -5.36
CA LYS A 274 -18.05 -12.45 -5.01
C LYS A 274 -17.91 -11.46 -3.84
N ARG A 275 -18.03 -10.18 -4.15
CA ARG A 275 -18.53 -9.17 -3.20
C ARG A 275 -19.57 -8.26 -3.86
N ASP A 276 -20.27 -8.78 -4.87
CA ASP A 276 -21.42 -8.12 -5.47
C ASP A 276 -22.68 -8.85 -5.02
N SER A 277 -23.19 -8.44 -3.86
CA SER A 277 -24.60 -8.41 -3.48
C SER A 277 -24.68 -8.04 -1.99
N PHE A 278 -24.97 -6.77 -1.72
CA PHE A 278 -25.74 -6.45 -0.52
C PHE A 278 -27.17 -6.97 -0.77
N VAL A 279 -27.39 -8.25 -0.46
CA VAL A 279 -28.72 -8.79 -0.17
C VAL A 279 -28.54 -9.64 1.08
N GLU A 280 -29.29 -9.28 2.11
CA GLU A 280 -29.31 -9.78 3.49
C GLU A 280 -28.86 -11.24 3.67
N ASP A 281 -27.84 -11.46 4.50
CA ASP A 281 -27.50 -12.78 5.03
C ASP A 281 -28.62 -13.25 5.98
N GLN A 282 -29.63 -13.93 5.44
CA GLN A 282 -30.35 -14.91 6.22
C GLN A 282 -29.43 -16.11 6.44
N ILE A 283 -29.06 -16.32 7.70
CA ILE A 283 -28.28 -17.46 8.17
C ILE A 283 -29.04 -18.75 7.82
N VAL A 284 -28.61 -19.45 6.78
CA VAL A 284 -29.04 -20.83 6.52
C VAL A 284 -27.97 -21.75 7.13
N ALA A 285 -28.30 -22.34 8.28
CA ALA A 285 -27.48 -23.36 8.91
C ALA A 285 -27.37 -24.60 8.00
N PRO A 286 -26.18 -25.21 7.83
CA PRO A 286 -26.03 -26.39 7.01
C PRO A 286 -26.67 -27.63 7.68
N PHE A 287 -27.36 -28.41 6.85
CA PHE A 287 -27.96 -29.70 7.16
C PHE A 287 -26.99 -30.64 7.91
N LEU A 288 -27.44 -31.16 9.05
CA LEU A 288 -26.77 -32.23 9.80
C LEU A 288 -26.83 -33.54 9.00
N GLN A 289 -25.68 -34.00 8.49
CA GLN A 289 -25.50 -35.40 8.14
C GLN A 289 -25.33 -36.21 9.43
N ASN A 290 -26.26 -37.13 9.67
CA ASN A 290 -26.19 -38.11 10.76
C ASN A 290 -24.91 -38.95 10.62
N SER A 291 -23.91 -38.66 11.45
CA SER A 291 -22.81 -39.56 11.73
C SER A 291 -22.86 -39.99 13.18
N SER A 292 -22.91 -41.31 13.39
CA SER A 292 -23.12 -41.98 14.67
C SER A 292 -21.86 -41.99 15.54
N LEU A 293 -21.28 -40.83 15.82
CA LEU A 293 -20.16 -40.68 16.76
C LEU A 293 -20.62 -39.87 17.98
N LYS A 294 -20.99 -40.58 19.05
CA LYS A 294 -21.21 -39.97 20.37
C LYS A 294 -19.86 -39.56 20.95
N LEU A 295 -19.49 -38.29 20.79
CA LEU A 295 -18.44 -37.67 21.59
C LEU A 295 -18.97 -37.50 23.02
N ALA A 296 -18.40 -38.24 23.97
CA ALA A 296 -18.72 -38.07 25.39
C ALA A 296 -18.10 -36.75 25.87
N ILE A 297 -18.94 -35.87 26.38
CA ILE A 297 -18.54 -34.63 27.05
C ILE A 297 -18.00 -35.03 28.44
N PRO A 298 -16.75 -34.71 28.81
CA PRO A 298 -16.30 -34.88 30.18
C PRO A 298 -17.13 -33.96 31.08
N GLN A 299 -17.77 -34.51 32.11
CA GLN A 299 -18.40 -33.69 33.16
C GLN A 299 -17.31 -32.88 33.87
N GLN A 300 -17.27 -31.57 33.64
CA GLN A 300 -16.48 -30.66 34.45
C GLN A 300 -17.15 -30.53 35.82
N ASP A 301 -16.41 -30.91 36.86
CA ASP A 301 -16.77 -30.67 38.25
C ASP A 301 -16.65 -29.16 38.53
N LEU A 302 -17.78 -28.49 38.77
CA LEU A 302 -17.86 -27.07 39.09
C LEU A 302 -17.60 -26.84 40.58
N SER A 303 -16.47 -27.32 41.11
CA SER A 303 -15.94 -26.81 42.37
C SER A 303 -15.04 -25.61 42.07
N ARG A 304 -15.56 -24.39 42.28
CA ARG A 304 -14.78 -23.15 42.23
C ARG A 304 -13.58 -23.25 43.18
N ALA A 305 -12.36 -23.25 42.65
CA ALA A 305 -11.19 -22.88 43.43
C ALA A 305 -11.21 -21.35 43.64
N VAL A 306 -11.10 -20.91 44.88
CA VAL A 306 -11.02 -19.50 45.25
C VAL A 306 -9.74 -18.91 44.64
N SER A 307 -9.88 -17.88 43.81
CA SER A 307 -8.73 -17.15 43.26
C SER A 307 -7.88 -16.57 44.39
N PRO A 308 -6.54 -16.70 44.36
CA PRO A 308 -5.71 -16.08 45.39
C PRO A 308 -5.76 -14.56 45.26
N VAL A 309 -5.93 -13.89 46.41
CA VAL A 309 -5.90 -12.43 46.53
C VAL A 309 -4.48 -11.93 46.23
N LEU A 310 -4.35 -11.02 45.27
CA LEU A 310 -3.08 -10.38 44.93
C LEU A 310 -2.71 -9.35 46.01
N GLY A 311 -1.68 -9.65 46.81
CA GLY A 311 -1.07 -8.71 47.76
C GLY A 311 0.12 -7.95 47.14
N PRO A 312 0.46 -6.76 47.65
CA PRO A 312 1.56 -5.95 47.14
C PRO A 312 2.94 -6.61 47.37
N MET A 313 3.86 -6.40 46.41
CA MET A 313 5.20 -7.02 46.33
C MET A 313 6.18 -6.63 47.47
N SER A 314 5.76 -5.81 48.44
CA SER A 314 6.59 -5.39 49.58
C SER A 314 6.62 -6.37 50.76
N ALA A 315 5.91 -7.50 50.67
CA ALA A 315 5.79 -8.47 51.77
C ALA A 315 6.58 -9.79 51.56
N ARG A 316 7.60 -9.81 50.68
CA ARG A 316 8.44 -10.99 50.43
C ARG A 316 9.90 -10.80 50.82
N ILE A 317 10.14 -10.37 52.06
CA ILE A 317 11.45 -10.51 52.70
C ILE A 317 11.17 -11.09 54.09
N SER A 318 11.36 -12.40 54.24
CA SER A 318 11.48 -13.04 55.54
C SER A 318 12.94 -13.00 55.97
N ASP A 319 13.16 -12.60 57.22
CA ASP A 319 14.45 -12.54 57.91
C ASP A 319 15.09 -13.93 58.01
N GLU A 320 15.82 -14.36 56.97
CA GLU A 320 16.70 -15.52 57.06
C GLU A 320 17.73 -15.46 55.92
N GLU A 321 18.69 -14.53 56.04
CA GLU A 321 20.08 -14.60 55.51
C GLU A 321 20.80 -13.27 55.80
N ALA A 322 20.80 -12.87 57.06
CA ALA A 322 21.60 -11.74 57.56
C ALA A 322 22.78 -12.28 58.38
N ASN A 323 23.75 -12.95 57.74
CA ASN A 323 25.12 -12.99 58.23
C ASN A 323 26.09 -13.60 57.21
N MET A 324 26.88 -12.77 56.53
CA MET A 324 28.30 -13.07 56.25
C MET A 324 28.99 -11.80 55.73
N GLN A 325 29.60 -11.11 56.69
CA GLN A 325 30.87 -10.36 56.66
C GLN A 325 31.37 -9.76 55.32
N ALA A 326 31.55 -8.44 55.40
CA ALA A 326 32.26 -7.56 54.49
C ALA A 326 33.69 -8.01 54.14
N VAL A 327 34.03 -7.93 52.85
CA VAL A 327 35.42 -7.73 52.39
C VAL A 327 35.41 -6.86 51.12
N ASP A 328 36.09 -5.73 51.24
CA ASP A 328 36.76 -4.87 50.25
C ASP A 328 36.03 -4.16 49.10
N LEU A 329 35.95 -2.84 49.32
CA LEU A 329 35.88 -1.75 48.35
C LEU A 329 37.14 -1.73 47.46
N LEU A 330 36.97 -1.87 46.14
CA LEU A 330 37.92 -1.36 45.16
C LEU A 330 37.19 -0.41 44.20
N ALA A 331 37.68 0.83 44.20
CA ALA A 331 37.13 1.99 43.52
C ALA A 331 37.26 1.89 41.99
N GLU A 332 36.22 2.36 41.29
CA GLU A 332 36.23 2.60 39.84
C GLU A 332 37.17 3.78 39.47
N PRO A 333 37.97 3.68 38.40
CA PRO A 333 38.82 4.78 37.96
C PRO A 333 38.05 5.83 37.13
N GLN A 334 38.21 7.10 37.52
CA GLN A 334 37.70 8.27 36.81
C GLN A 334 38.40 8.47 35.45
N LEU A 335 37.61 8.64 34.39
CA LEU A 335 38.08 8.97 33.04
C LEU A 335 38.32 10.50 32.92
N THR A 336 39.56 10.89 32.63
CA THR A 336 39.94 12.29 32.31
C THR A 336 39.64 12.66 30.84
N PRO A 337 39.14 13.87 30.54
CA PRO A 337 38.81 14.30 29.17
C PRO A 337 40.03 14.59 28.29
N MET A 338 39.92 14.28 26.99
CA MET A 338 40.91 14.59 25.96
C MET A 338 40.97 16.09 25.63
N SER A 339 41.81 16.85 26.33
CA SER A 339 42.30 18.15 25.85
C SER A 339 43.70 18.44 26.38
N ALA A 340 44.68 17.63 25.97
CA ALA A 340 46.11 17.93 26.12
C ALA A 340 46.95 17.01 25.22
N ARG A 341 46.98 17.28 23.92
CA ARG A 341 48.04 16.79 23.01
C ARG A 341 48.39 17.88 22.01
N VAL A 342 49.12 18.89 22.48
CA VAL A 342 49.97 19.77 21.67
C VAL A 342 51.18 20.14 22.52
N ALA A 343 52.37 20.10 21.89
CA ALA A 343 53.71 20.48 22.36
C ALA A 343 54.54 19.38 23.03
N GLY A 344 55.63 19.01 22.34
CA GLY A 344 56.65 18.06 22.75
C GLY A 344 57.25 17.37 21.53
#